data_AF-A3U894-F1
#
_entry.id   AF-A3U894-F1
#
_cell.length_a   1.000
_cell.length_b   1.000
_cell.length_c   1.000
_cell.angle_alpha   90.00
_cell.angle_beta   90.00
_cell.angle_gamma   90.00
#
_symmetry.space_group_name_H-M   'P 1'
#
loop_
_entity.id
_entity.type
_entity.pdbx_description
1 polymer ?
#
loop_
_entity_poly.entity_id
_entity_poly.type
_entity_poly.pdbx_seq_one_letter_code
_entity_poly.pdbx_strand_id
1 'polypeptide(L)' 'MKPLARTQILSKLESKYRKHMENAYHFKYTDPSVSDYSEFKAYKTLAKIQFLLRASA' A
#
# COMPACT_ATOMS: atom_id res chain seq x y z
N MET A 1 23.81 -2.89 -13.70
CA MET A 1 23.50 -2.30 -12.37
C MET A 1 22.18 -1.50 -12.43
N LYS A 2 21.01 -2.14 -12.21
CA LYS A 2 19.70 -1.49 -12.05
C LYS A 2 18.73 -2.10 -10.98
N PRO A 3 19.12 -2.90 -9.94
CA PRO A 3 18.11 -3.43 -9.00
C PRO A 3 17.73 -2.48 -7.84
N LEU A 4 18.63 -1.56 -7.45
CA LEU A 4 18.51 -0.85 -6.16
C LEU A 4 17.29 0.08 -6.08
N ALA A 5 17.00 0.80 -7.18
CA ALA A 5 15.88 1.74 -7.24
C ALA A 5 14.52 1.03 -7.13
N ARG A 6 14.38 -0.17 -7.73
CA ARG A 6 13.12 -0.93 -7.69
C ARG A 6 12.82 -1.44 -6.29
N THR A 7 13.82 -1.97 -5.59
CA THR A 7 13.68 -2.41 -4.20
C THR A 7 13.30 -1.26 -3.26
N GLN A 8 13.90 -0.08 -3.46
CA GLN A 8 13.54 1.12 -2.70
C GLN A 8 12.10 1.58 -2.98
N ILE A 9 11.63 1.50 -4.24
CA ILE A 9 10.25 1.83 -4.60
C ILE A 9 9.28 0.84 -3.95
N LEU A 10 9.57 -0.47 -4.00
CA LEU A 10 8.75 -1.51 -3.37
C LEU A 10 8.64 -1.27 -1.86
N SER A 11 9.77 -1.07 -1.18
CA SER A 11 9.78 -0.79 0.26
C SER A 11 8.94 0.44 0.64
N LYS A 12 8.99 1.52 -0.16
CA LYS A 12 8.15 2.71 0.03
C LYS A 12 6.67 2.42 -0.17
N LEU A 13 6.31 1.59 -1.15
CA LEU A 13 4.92 1.21 -1.39
C LEU A 13 4.39 0.29 -0.28
N GLU A 14 5.20 -0.66 0.20
CA GLU A 14 4.85 -1.53 1.34
C GLU A 14 4.63 -0.73 2.61
N SER A 15 5.49 0.25 2.91
CA SER A 15 5.32 1.15 4.04
C SER A 15 4.01 1.95 3.93
N LYS A 16 3.69 2.48 2.75
CA LYS A 16 2.41 3.17 2.50
C LYS A 16 1.21 2.25 2.67
N TYR A 17 1.29 1.03 2.14
CA TYR A 17 0.24 0.03 2.28
C TYR A 17 -0.04 -0.27 3.75
N ARG A 18 1.00 -0.55 4.55
CA ARG A 18 0.87 -0.80 6.00
C ARG A 18 0.19 0.36 6.71
N LYS A 19 0.63 1.59 6.45
CA LYS A 19 0.03 2.80 7.05
C LYS A 19 -1.44 2.96 6.69
N HIS A 20 -1.83 2.67 5.45
CA HIS A 20 -3.24 2.72 5.04
C HIS A 20 -4.09 1.66 5.75
N MET A 21 -3.57 0.44 5.92
CA MET A 21 -4.25 -0.63 6.68
C MET A 21 -4.38 -0.29 8.17
N GLU A 22 -3.33 0.25 8.78
CA GLU A 22 -3.36 0.73 10.17
C GLU A 22 -4.42 1.80 10.37
N ASN A 23 -4.48 2.80 9.48
CA ASN A 23 -5.51 3.82 9.51
C ASN A 23 -6.91 3.22 9.32
N ALA A 24 -7.10 2.32 8.35
CA ALA A 24 -8.38 1.66 8.14
C ALA A 24 -8.85 0.95 9.42
N TYR A 25 -7.94 0.24 10.09
CA TYR A 25 -8.24 -0.43 11.35
C TYR A 25 -8.55 0.55 12.50
N HIS A 26 -7.74 1.59 12.68
CA HIS A 26 -7.95 2.59 13.75
C HIS A 26 -9.26 3.35 13.61
N PHE A 27 -9.68 3.66 12.38
CA PHE A 27 -10.91 4.41 12.13
C PHE A 27 -12.15 3.53 11.98
N LYS A 28 -12.01 2.20 11.98
CA LYS A 28 -13.11 1.24 11.71
C LYS A 28 -14.39 1.50 12.50
N TYR A 29 -14.26 1.88 13.77
CA TYR A 29 -15.41 2.12 14.66
C TYR A 29 -15.63 3.58 15.03
N THR A 30 -14.67 4.46 14.71
CA THR A 30 -14.70 5.87 15.10
C THR A 30 -15.06 6.79 13.93
N ASP A 31 -14.59 6.47 12.73
CA ASP A 31 -14.94 7.17 11.50
C ASP A 31 -14.92 6.18 10.31
N PRO A 32 -16.05 5.51 10.05
CA PRO A 32 -16.15 4.52 8.97
C PRO A 32 -15.80 5.10 7.59
N SER A 33 -16.07 6.38 7.36
CA SER A 33 -15.75 7.02 6.08
C SER A 33 -14.25 7.12 5.83
N VAL A 34 -13.49 7.46 6.89
CA VAL A 34 -12.02 7.47 6.84
C VAL A 34 -11.46 6.05 6.79
N SER A 35 -12.12 5.10 7.45
CA SER A 35 -11.76 3.68 7.39
C SER A 35 -11.84 3.16 5.96
N ASP A 36 -13.01 3.29 5.32
CA ASP A 36 -13.28 2.85 3.94
C ASP A 36 -12.34 3.53 2.94
N TYR A 37 -12.13 4.84 3.08
CA TYR A 37 -11.20 5.57 2.24
C TYR A 37 -9.76 5.06 2.40
N SER A 38 -9.33 4.79 3.64
CA SER A 38 -7.99 4.27 3.91
C SER A 38 -7.81 2.87 3.35
N GLU A 39 -8.82 2.00 3.48
CA GLU A 39 -8.85 0.65 2.91
C GLU A 39 -8.76 0.69 1.37
N PHE A 40 -9.56 1.55 0.72
CA PHE A 40 -9.46 1.77 -0.73
C PHE A 40 -8.04 2.15 -1.17
N LYS A 41 -7.38 3.04 -0.41
CA LYS A 41 -5.99 3.47 -0.69
C LYS A 41 -4.99 2.34 -0.45
N ALA A 42 -5.22 1.47 0.53
CA ALA A 42 -4.41 0.27 0.76
C ALA A 42 -4.49 -0.66 -0.46
N TYR A 43 -5.69 -1.01 -0.92
CA TYR A 43 -5.87 -1.88 -2.09
C TYR A 43 -5.28 -1.30 -3.36
N LYS A 44 -5.44 0.01 -3.60
CA LYS A 44 -4.79 0.68 -4.74
C LYS A 44 -3.25 0.61 -4.67
N THR A 45 -2.68 0.64 -3.46
CA THR A 45 -1.23 0.51 -3.25
C THR A 45 -0.77 -0.93 -3.45
N LEU A 46 -1.53 -1.90 -2.96
CA LEU A 46 -1.27 -3.32 -3.15
C LEU A 46 -1.25 -3.70 -4.64
N ALA A 47 -2.20 -3.20 -5.42
CA ALA A 47 -2.23 -3.41 -6.87
C ALA A 47 -0.95 -2.91 -7.56
N LYS A 48 -0.39 -1.77 -7.12
CA LYS A 48 0.88 -1.25 -7.64
C LYS A 48 2.07 -2.14 -7.28
N ILE A 49 2.11 -2.66 -6.05
CA ILE A 49 3.15 -3.59 -5.60
C ILE A 49 3.10 -4.85 -6.47
N GLN A 50 1.91 -5.44 -6.63
CA GLN A 50 1.71 -6.64 -7.46
C GLN A 50 2.12 -6.41 -8.92
N PHE A 51 1.74 -5.27 -9.50
CA PHE A 51 2.17 -4.90 -10.86
C PHE A 51 3.69 -4.84 -10.97
N LEU A 52 4.35 -4.16 -10.03
CA LEU A 52 5.81 -4.05 -10.05
C LEU A 52 6.48 -5.41 -9.89
N LEU A 53 5.95 -6.30 -9.04
CA LEU A 53 6.49 -7.65 -8.85
C LEU A 53 6.33 -8.50 -10.11
N ARG A 54 5.15 -8.47 -10.75
CA ARG A 54 4.86 -9.20 -11.99
C ARG A 54 5.64 -8.70 -13.20
N ALA A 55 5.91 -7.40 -13.29
CA ALA A 55 6.72 -6.81 -14.36
C ALA A 55 8.22 -7.22 -14.29
N SER A 56 8.59 -8.18 -13.46
CA SER A 56 9.96 -8.71 -13.37
C SER A 56 10.03 -10.21 -13.21
N ALA A 57 8.91 -10.89 -13.46
CA ALA A 57 8.87 -12.30 -13.81
C ALA A 57 9.00 -12.40 -15.34
#